data_AF-A0A5B8XVX2-F1
#
_entry.id   AF-A0A5B8XVX2-F1
#
_cell.length_a   1.000
_cell.length_b   1.000
_cell.length_c   1.000
_cell.angle_alpha   90.00
_cell.angle_beta   90.00
_cell.angle_gamma   90.00
#
_symmetry.space_group_name_H-M   'P 1'
#
loop_
_entity.id
_entity.type
_entity.pdbx_description
1 polymer ?
#
loop_
_entity_poly.entity_id
_entity_poly.type
_entity_poly.pdbx_seq_one_letter_code
_entity_poly.pdbx_strand_id
1 'polypeptide(L)'
;MSLSIRSTDPRDLVEMVKLVPPFVFAEVDRTSVVELWRRWLDEEIASSRVITRRDAGGEFLEGFGMTVFLKHDFVESYLEAPQAFLAAQIYERELAGNSVVMSRQEIAAANWDAGLYLFVLHYAQRAAAPESSDFEEVLTVAHTGFRESTEGYDLLALWQEAFLDEEAAFLGSGGMRVCFDFGEFERAGVNLHGRLMGLTRAQALSEPPGSTVSFAFRTPPPEIGFTPGQQRVLEIALRGESDIEIASELSVSRDAIKQMWRAIYERVEKSGAKGLLAEDYTNHRRRRALLEYLRNHPEELRPLKR
;
A
#
# COMPACT_ATOMS: atom_id res chain seq x y z
N MET A 1 -3.60 5.80 25.98
CA MET A 1 -2.54 5.92 24.96
C MET A 1 -3.24 5.75 23.62
N SER A 2 -2.95 6.58 22.61
CA SER A 2 -3.64 6.51 21.31
C SER A 2 -2.73 5.82 20.30
N LEU A 3 -3.28 4.84 19.58
CA LEU A 3 -2.68 4.38 18.33
C LEU A 3 -2.92 5.42 17.23
N SER A 4 -1.99 5.48 16.29
CA SER A 4 -2.11 6.25 15.06
C SER A 4 -1.46 5.51 13.91
N ILE A 5 -1.89 5.82 12.69
CA ILE A 5 -1.28 5.33 11.47
C ILE A 5 -0.73 6.49 10.65
N ARG A 6 0.46 6.32 10.09
CA ARG A 6 1.08 7.32 9.21
C ARG A 6 1.91 6.64 8.13
N SER A 7 2.28 7.41 7.10
CA SER A 7 3.27 6.97 6.13
C SER A 7 4.60 6.66 6.82
N THR A 8 5.31 5.66 6.30
CA THR A 8 6.65 5.31 6.78
C THR A 8 7.62 6.47 6.56
N ASP A 9 8.33 6.85 7.61
CA ASP A 9 9.50 7.73 7.54
C ASP A 9 10.76 6.88 7.36
N PRO A 10 11.78 7.32 6.61
CA PRO A 10 13.03 6.56 6.45
C PRO A 10 13.71 6.15 7.78
N ARG A 11 13.47 6.89 8.87
CA ARG A 11 13.96 6.56 10.22
C ARG A 11 13.27 5.35 10.83
N ASP A 12 12.06 5.00 10.40
CA ASP A 12 11.32 3.85 10.91
C ASP A 12 11.89 2.51 10.40
N LEU A 13 12.57 2.51 9.25
CA LEU A 13 12.99 1.29 8.54
C LEU A 13 13.86 0.36 9.39
N VAL A 14 14.72 0.94 10.24
CA VAL A 14 15.60 0.19 11.16
C VAL A 14 14.81 -0.53 12.26
N GLU A 15 13.68 0.02 12.69
CA GLU A 15 12.79 -0.65 13.65
C GLU A 15 11.84 -1.63 12.94
N MET A 16 11.37 -1.30 11.73
CA MET A 16 10.52 -2.19 10.93
C MET A 16 11.20 -3.52 10.64
N VAL A 17 12.48 -3.51 10.23
CA VAL A 17 13.21 -4.76 9.92
C VAL A 17 13.39 -5.66 11.14
N LYS A 18 13.32 -5.12 12.37
CA LYS A 18 13.39 -5.90 13.62
C LYS A 18 12.08 -6.61 13.94
N LEU A 19 10.96 -6.12 13.43
CA LEU A 19 9.64 -6.73 13.62
C LEU A 19 9.42 -7.92 12.67
N VAL A 20 10.13 -7.99 11.55
CA VAL A 20 10.03 -9.10 10.60
C VAL A 20 10.75 -10.34 11.15
N PRO A 21 10.13 -11.54 11.08
CA PRO A 21 10.75 -12.77 11.58
C PRO A 21 12.13 -13.05 10.95
N PRO A 22 13.13 -13.49 11.75
CA PRO A 22 14.49 -13.70 11.26
C PRO A 22 14.61 -14.66 10.06
N PHE A 23 13.74 -15.67 9.99
CA PHE A 23 13.78 -16.67 8.93
C PHE A 23 13.56 -16.08 7.52
N VAL A 24 12.86 -14.94 7.42
CA VAL A 24 12.61 -14.22 6.15
C VAL A 24 13.93 -13.74 5.53
N PHE A 25 14.87 -13.33 6.37
CA PHE A 25 16.17 -12.79 5.94
C PHE A 25 17.31 -13.81 6.00
N ALA A 26 17.02 -15.11 6.08
CA ALA A 26 18.07 -16.12 6.28
C ALA A 26 19.17 -16.06 5.20
N GLU A 27 18.81 -15.69 3.96
CA GLU A 27 19.72 -15.64 2.80
C GLU A 27 20.06 -14.22 2.36
N VAL A 28 19.56 -13.19 3.06
CA VAL A 28 19.68 -11.79 2.62
C VAL A 28 20.15 -10.89 3.76
N ASP A 29 21.14 -10.06 3.49
CA ASP A 29 21.64 -9.08 4.45
C ASP A 29 20.56 -8.02 4.77
N ARG A 30 20.22 -7.89 6.07
CA ARG A 30 19.16 -6.98 6.53
C ARG A 30 19.48 -5.52 6.27
N THR A 31 20.76 -5.13 6.35
CA THR A 31 21.17 -3.76 6.08
C THR A 31 20.92 -3.42 4.61
N SER A 32 21.24 -4.34 3.71
CA SER A 32 20.96 -4.21 2.28
C SER A 32 19.44 -4.13 1.99
N VAL A 33 18.62 -4.90 2.71
CA VAL A 33 17.15 -4.81 2.60
C VAL A 33 16.62 -3.45 3.08
N VAL A 34 17.15 -2.90 4.17
CA VAL A 34 16.75 -1.56 4.66
C VAL A 34 17.06 -0.47 3.64
N GLU A 35 18.24 -0.52 3.02
CA GLU A 35 18.60 0.43 1.96
C GLU A 35 17.74 0.24 0.70
N LEU A 36 17.37 -1.01 0.38
CA LEU A 36 16.45 -1.31 -0.70
C LEU A 36 15.05 -0.74 -0.43
N TRP A 37 14.51 -0.91 0.78
CA TRP A 37 13.22 -0.33 1.18
C TRP A 37 13.25 1.20 1.12
N ARG A 38 14.33 1.84 1.58
CA ARG A 38 14.49 3.29 1.49
C ARG A 38 14.40 3.75 0.05
N ARG A 39 15.16 3.12 -0.85
CA ARG A 39 15.14 3.42 -2.28
C ARG A 39 13.74 3.27 -2.88
N TRP A 40 13.03 2.19 -2.57
CA TRP A 40 11.67 1.97 -3.08
C TRP A 40 10.65 3.01 -2.60
N LEU A 41 10.78 3.48 -1.36
CA LEU A 41 9.93 4.54 -0.82
C LEU A 41 10.27 5.89 -1.48
N ASP A 42 11.55 6.21 -1.64
CA ASP A 42 12.00 7.44 -2.30
C ASP A 42 11.59 7.49 -3.77
N GLU A 43 11.60 6.35 -4.47
CA GLU A 43 11.17 6.19 -5.86
C GLU A 43 9.63 6.11 -6.01
N GLU A 44 8.88 6.07 -4.90
CA GLU A 44 7.41 5.88 -4.86
C GLU A 44 6.95 4.59 -5.58
N ILE A 45 7.70 3.49 -5.42
CA ILE A 45 7.39 2.17 -6.01
C ILE A 45 7.02 1.08 -4.99
N ALA A 46 7.17 1.39 -3.71
CA ALA A 46 6.57 0.66 -2.61
C ALA A 46 5.60 1.57 -1.83
N SER A 47 4.55 0.97 -1.28
CA SER A 47 3.67 1.66 -0.32
C SER A 47 3.86 1.05 1.07
N SER A 48 4.12 1.89 2.06
CA SER A 48 4.34 1.45 3.44
C SER A 48 3.68 2.38 4.44
N ARG A 49 3.05 1.79 5.45
CA ARG A 49 2.41 2.48 6.57
C ARG A 49 2.90 1.88 7.88
N VAL A 50 3.11 2.75 8.87
CA VAL A 50 3.48 2.36 10.23
C VAL A 50 2.36 2.68 11.21
N ILE A 51 2.19 1.79 12.17
CA ILE A 51 1.29 1.93 13.30
C ILE A 51 2.15 2.30 14.50
N THR A 52 1.80 3.41 15.15
CA THR A 52 2.57 3.95 16.25
C THR A 52 1.71 4.15 17.48
N ARG A 53 2.28 3.92 18.66
CA ARG A 53 1.67 4.27 19.94
C ARG A 53 2.44 5.42 20.56
N ARG A 54 1.71 6.41 21.10
CA ARG A 54 2.31 7.51 21.86
C ARG A 54 2.01 7.39 23.35
N ASP A 55 3.05 7.53 24.16
CA ASP A 55 2.99 7.63 25.62
C ASP A 55 3.86 8.77 26.16
N ALA A 56 4.12 8.79 27.47
CA ALA A 56 4.93 9.82 28.13
C ALA A 56 6.42 9.82 27.71
N GLY A 57 6.94 8.70 27.23
CA GLY A 57 8.30 8.50 26.77
C GLY A 57 8.50 8.77 25.27
N GLY A 58 7.42 8.92 24.49
CA GLY A 58 7.50 9.28 23.08
C GLY A 58 6.55 8.47 22.20
N GLU A 59 6.88 8.42 20.91
CA GLU A 59 6.18 7.61 19.90
C GLU A 59 7.02 6.36 19.59
N PHE A 60 6.36 5.19 19.60
CA PHE A 60 7.00 3.89 19.36
C PHE A 60 6.28 3.15 18.24
N LEU A 61 7.05 2.38 17.46
CA LEU A 61 6.53 1.52 16.41
C LEU A 61 5.89 0.25 17.00
N GLU A 62 4.60 0.06 16.71
CA GLU A 62 3.81 -1.11 17.09
C GLU A 62 3.64 -2.10 15.96
N GLY A 63 3.62 -1.64 14.71
CA GLY A 63 3.52 -2.50 13.55
C GLY A 63 3.66 -1.75 12.25
N PHE A 64 3.73 -2.47 11.14
CA PHE A 64 3.79 -1.89 9.81
C PHE A 64 3.26 -2.85 8.76
N GLY A 65 2.88 -2.28 7.62
CA GLY A 65 2.60 -3.02 6.40
C GLY A 65 3.38 -2.41 5.24
N MET A 66 3.93 -3.24 4.36
CA MET A 66 4.63 -2.82 3.15
C MET A 66 4.16 -3.66 1.96
N THR A 67 3.93 -2.99 0.83
CA THR A 67 3.44 -3.60 -0.41
C THR A 67 4.23 -3.12 -1.62
N VAL A 68 4.33 -3.98 -2.63
CA VAL A 68 4.97 -3.68 -3.92
C VAL A 68 4.12 -4.22 -5.07
N PHE A 69 4.29 -3.65 -6.26
CA PHE A 69 3.73 -4.19 -7.49
C PHE A 69 4.77 -4.99 -8.26
N LEU A 70 4.41 -6.19 -8.69
CA LEU A 70 5.31 -7.11 -9.39
C LEU A 70 5.15 -7.00 -10.91
N LYS A 71 6.26 -7.10 -11.64
CA LYS A 71 6.24 -7.15 -13.09
C LYS A 71 5.51 -8.42 -13.58
N HIS A 72 4.80 -8.28 -14.70
CA HIS A 72 3.94 -9.35 -15.23
C HIS A 72 4.75 -10.58 -15.66
N ASP A 73 5.89 -10.37 -16.32
CA ASP A 73 6.79 -11.45 -16.76
C ASP A 73 7.37 -12.25 -15.58
N PHE A 74 7.74 -11.57 -14.49
CA PHE A 74 8.16 -12.22 -13.25
C PHE A 74 7.03 -13.04 -12.64
N VAL A 75 5.81 -12.48 -12.59
CA VAL A 75 4.64 -13.17 -12.06
C VAL A 75 4.31 -14.42 -12.88
N GLU A 76 4.27 -14.31 -14.21
CA GLU A 76 4.02 -15.44 -15.11
C GLU A 76 5.06 -16.55 -14.88
N SER A 77 6.35 -16.20 -14.87
CA SER A 77 7.44 -17.15 -14.60
C SER A 77 7.34 -17.78 -13.21
N TYR A 78 6.95 -17.03 -12.18
CA TYR A 78 6.77 -17.55 -10.83
C TYR A 78 5.60 -18.55 -10.76
N LEU A 79 4.49 -18.29 -11.45
CA LEU A 79 3.33 -19.17 -11.46
C LEU A 79 3.60 -20.52 -12.16
N GLU A 80 4.59 -20.59 -13.06
CA GLU A 80 5.02 -21.85 -13.68
C GLU A 80 5.75 -22.78 -12.70
N ALA A 81 6.47 -22.23 -11.74
CA ALA A 81 7.26 -22.97 -10.76
C ALA A 81 7.31 -22.23 -9.41
N PRO A 82 6.19 -22.17 -8.67
CA PRO A 82 6.08 -21.38 -7.45
C PRO A 82 6.98 -21.95 -6.35
N GLN A 83 7.64 -21.06 -5.61
CA GLN A 83 8.53 -21.41 -4.52
C GLN A 83 8.24 -20.53 -3.31
N ALA A 84 8.34 -21.10 -2.11
CA ALA A 84 8.23 -20.34 -0.86
C ALA A 84 9.28 -19.23 -0.75
N PHE A 85 9.03 -18.26 0.12
CA PHE A 85 9.87 -17.08 0.37
C PHE A 85 9.94 -16.16 -0.84
N LEU A 86 8.80 -15.88 -1.46
CA LEU A 86 8.69 -14.90 -2.55
C LEU A 86 9.26 -13.54 -2.15
N ALA A 87 9.06 -13.09 -0.90
CA ALA A 87 9.67 -11.85 -0.42
C ALA A 87 11.22 -11.88 -0.48
N ALA A 88 11.84 -13.01 -0.10
CA ALA A 88 13.29 -13.17 -0.17
C ALA A 88 13.79 -13.23 -1.62
N GLN A 89 13.08 -13.95 -2.49
CA GLN A 89 13.39 -14.02 -3.92
C GLN A 89 13.34 -12.64 -4.59
N ILE A 90 12.35 -11.80 -4.22
CA ILE A 90 12.27 -10.41 -4.68
C ILE A 90 13.53 -9.63 -4.23
N TYR A 91 13.92 -9.74 -2.96
CA TYR A 91 15.12 -9.06 -2.47
C TYR A 91 16.40 -9.51 -3.16
N GLU A 92 16.61 -10.81 -3.32
CA GLU A 92 17.78 -11.37 -3.99
C GLU A 92 17.93 -10.83 -5.42
N ARG A 93 16.82 -10.81 -6.18
CA ARG A 93 16.81 -10.31 -7.56
C ARG A 93 17.05 -8.81 -7.63
N GLU A 94 16.42 -8.04 -6.75
CA GLU A 94 16.55 -6.58 -6.71
C GLU A 94 17.95 -6.14 -6.29
N LEU A 95 18.55 -6.82 -5.32
CA LEU A 95 19.94 -6.59 -4.90
C LEU A 95 20.95 -7.03 -5.98
N ALA A 96 20.61 -8.02 -6.80
CA ALA A 96 21.40 -8.41 -7.96
C ALA A 96 21.21 -7.49 -9.19
N GLY A 97 20.36 -6.46 -9.10
CA GLY A 97 20.04 -5.55 -10.21
C GLY A 97 19.07 -6.11 -11.25
N ASN A 98 18.48 -7.27 -11.01
CA ASN A 98 17.48 -7.90 -11.87
C ASN A 98 16.08 -7.51 -11.38
N SER A 99 15.71 -6.24 -11.57
CA SER A 99 14.50 -5.69 -10.95
C SER A 99 13.22 -6.39 -11.40
N VAL A 100 12.44 -6.86 -10.42
CA VAL A 100 11.13 -7.53 -10.56
C VAL A 100 9.97 -6.70 -10.00
N VAL A 101 10.28 -5.62 -9.28
CA VAL A 101 9.30 -4.62 -8.82
C VAL A 101 9.06 -3.63 -9.96
N MET A 102 7.80 -3.23 -10.15
CA MET A 102 7.44 -2.24 -11.17
C MET A 102 7.94 -0.86 -10.77
N SER A 103 8.55 -0.16 -11.73
CA SER A 103 8.80 1.27 -11.64
C SER A 103 7.49 2.06 -11.59
N ARG A 104 7.54 3.31 -11.15
CA ARG A 104 6.35 4.18 -11.11
C ARG A 104 5.68 4.34 -12.49
N GLN A 105 6.47 4.39 -13.55
CA GLN A 105 5.95 4.51 -14.91
C GLN A 105 5.24 3.24 -15.36
N GLU A 106 5.80 2.07 -15.01
CA GLU A 106 5.16 0.77 -15.26
C GLU A 106 3.87 0.64 -14.44
N ILE A 107 3.87 1.04 -13.16
CA ILE A 107 2.66 1.06 -12.32
C ILE A 107 1.59 1.93 -12.96
N ALA A 108 1.93 3.17 -13.35
CA ALA A 108 0.99 4.09 -13.97
C ALA A 108 0.41 3.54 -15.30
N ALA A 109 1.25 2.86 -16.10
CA ALA A 109 0.83 2.22 -17.34
C ALA A 109 -0.13 1.05 -17.10
N ALA A 110 0.23 0.16 -16.19
CA ALA A 110 -0.53 -1.04 -15.90
C ALA A 110 -1.83 -0.71 -15.17
N ASN A 111 -1.83 0.25 -14.23
CA ASN A 111 -3.03 0.70 -13.51
C ASN A 111 -4.14 1.25 -14.43
N TRP A 112 -3.79 1.70 -15.63
CA TRP A 112 -4.74 2.21 -16.61
C TRP A 112 -5.30 1.13 -17.55
N ASP A 113 -4.55 0.04 -17.78
CA ASP A 113 -4.80 -0.88 -18.89
C ASP A 113 -4.69 -2.35 -18.46
N ALA A 114 -3.47 -2.82 -18.21
CA ALA A 114 -3.21 -4.24 -17.97
C ALA A 114 -3.67 -4.74 -16.58
N GLY A 115 -3.80 -3.85 -15.61
CA GLY A 115 -3.99 -4.14 -14.19
C GLY A 115 -2.69 -4.50 -13.47
N LEU A 116 -2.77 -4.70 -12.15
CA LEU A 116 -1.60 -4.78 -11.26
C LEU A 116 -1.59 -6.05 -10.40
N TYR A 117 -0.43 -6.68 -10.29
CA TYR A 117 -0.18 -7.73 -9.28
C TYR A 117 0.41 -7.11 -8.02
N LEU A 118 -0.40 -7.04 -6.97
CA LEU A 118 0.01 -6.51 -5.67
C LEU A 118 0.53 -7.64 -4.77
N PHE A 119 1.71 -7.46 -4.22
CA PHE A 119 2.27 -8.35 -3.19
C PHE A 119 2.42 -7.60 -1.87
N VAL A 120 1.81 -8.13 -0.81
CA VAL A 120 2.06 -7.70 0.56
C VAL A 120 3.38 -8.31 0.99
N LEU A 121 4.42 -7.49 0.91
CA LEU A 121 5.79 -7.89 1.18
C LEU A 121 5.96 -8.24 2.66
N HIS A 122 5.43 -7.40 3.55
CA HIS A 122 5.42 -7.61 5.00
C HIS A 122 4.15 -7.05 5.62
N TYR A 123 3.60 -7.79 6.57
CA TYR A 123 2.83 -7.24 7.68
C TYR A 123 3.43 -7.80 8.96
N ALA A 124 3.83 -6.93 9.88
CA ALA A 124 4.40 -7.34 11.16
C ALA A 124 3.99 -6.38 12.26
N GLN A 125 3.82 -6.91 13.46
CA GLN A 125 3.50 -6.13 14.65
C GLN A 125 4.18 -6.70 15.90
N ARG A 126 4.36 -5.85 16.91
CA ARG A 126 5.01 -6.18 18.18
C ARG A 126 4.14 -7.04 19.07
N ALA A 127 2.83 -6.78 19.09
CA ALA A 127 1.87 -7.59 19.82
C ALA A 127 1.72 -8.94 19.12
N ALA A 128 2.35 -9.98 19.67
CA ALA A 128 2.39 -11.30 19.08
C ALA A 128 1.24 -12.22 19.54
N ALA A 129 0.62 -11.95 20.68
CA ALA A 129 -0.41 -12.82 21.26
C ALA A 129 -1.80 -12.38 20.78
N PRO A 130 -2.53 -13.22 19.99
CA PRO A 130 -3.88 -12.94 19.54
C PRO A 130 -4.87 -12.68 20.70
N GLU A 131 -4.57 -13.20 21.90
CA GLU A 131 -5.43 -13.05 23.08
C GLU A 131 -5.27 -11.69 23.80
N SER A 132 -4.33 -10.85 23.36
CA SER A 132 -4.14 -9.52 23.95
C SER A 132 -5.09 -8.51 23.31
N SER A 133 -5.73 -7.67 24.12
CA SER A 133 -6.55 -6.55 23.61
C SER A 133 -5.77 -5.60 22.70
N ASP A 134 -4.46 -5.52 22.91
CA ASP A 134 -3.55 -4.70 22.12
C ASP A 134 -3.37 -5.26 20.69
N PHE A 135 -3.46 -6.58 20.51
CA PHE A 135 -3.40 -7.22 19.18
C PHE A 135 -4.56 -6.77 18.29
N GLU A 136 -5.79 -6.85 18.80
CA GLU A 136 -6.99 -6.45 18.05
C GLU A 136 -7.02 -4.94 17.75
N GLU A 137 -6.56 -4.11 18.70
CA GLU A 137 -6.47 -2.66 18.53
C GLU A 137 -5.51 -2.28 17.38
N VAL A 138 -4.31 -2.88 17.37
CA VAL A 138 -3.31 -2.65 16.32
C VAL A 138 -3.81 -3.17 14.98
N LEU A 139 -4.42 -4.35 14.95
CA LEU A 139 -4.95 -4.96 13.73
C LEU A 139 -6.07 -4.12 13.09
N THR A 140 -6.95 -3.55 13.91
CA THR A 140 -8.02 -2.66 13.44
C THR A 140 -7.46 -1.41 12.76
N VAL A 141 -6.41 -0.81 13.34
CA VAL A 141 -5.72 0.33 12.74
C VAL A 141 -4.95 -0.10 11.48
N ALA A 142 -4.31 -1.28 11.49
CA ALA A 142 -3.61 -1.85 10.35
C ALA A 142 -4.52 -2.00 9.14
N HIS A 143 -5.73 -2.52 9.32
CA HIS A 143 -6.70 -2.67 8.24
C HIS A 143 -7.06 -1.34 7.57
N THR A 144 -7.15 -0.25 8.34
CA THR A 144 -7.38 1.08 7.76
C THR A 144 -6.22 1.49 6.84
N GLY A 145 -4.99 1.29 7.28
CA GLY A 145 -3.79 1.55 6.47
C GLY A 145 -3.67 0.68 5.23
N PHE A 146 -4.03 -0.59 5.35
CA PHE A 146 -4.06 -1.52 4.23
C PHE A 146 -5.04 -1.03 3.16
N ARG A 147 -6.27 -0.67 3.55
CA ARG A 147 -7.27 -0.11 2.61
C ARG A 147 -6.77 1.15 1.94
N GLU A 148 -6.26 2.12 2.71
CA GLU A 148 -5.70 3.37 2.17
C GLU A 148 -4.53 3.14 1.20
N SER A 149 -3.80 2.05 1.35
CA SER A 149 -2.62 1.72 0.51
C SER A 149 -2.99 0.94 -0.75
N THR A 150 -4.17 0.33 -0.80
CA THR A 150 -4.53 -0.66 -1.84
C THR A 150 -5.78 -0.30 -2.63
N GLU A 151 -6.75 0.42 -2.04
CA GLU A 151 -7.98 0.82 -2.73
C GLU A 151 -7.70 1.79 -3.88
N GLY A 152 -8.44 1.69 -4.98
CA GLY A 152 -8.29 2.62 -6.12
C GLY A 152 -7.26 2.18 -7.16
N TYR A 153 -6.52 1.09 -6.90
CA TYR A 153 -5.68 0.46 -7.92
C TYR A 153 -6.48 -0.57 -8.71
N ASP A 154 -6.19 -0.71 -10.01
CA ASP A 154 -6.78 -1.75 -10.85
C ASP A 154 -6.07 -3.10 -10.64
N LEU A 155 -6.42 -3.82 -9.59
CA LEU A 155 -5.70 -5.05 -9.18
C LEU A 155 -6.12 -6.29 -9.98
N LEU A 156 -5.16 -7.05 -10.51
CA LEU A 156 -5.36 -8.40 -11.08
C LEU A 156 -5.32 -9.48 -10.00
N ALA A 157 -4.39 -9.36 -9.06
CA ALA A 157 -4.31 -10.22 -7.90
C ALA A 157 -3.66 -9.49 -6.73
N LEU A 158 -3.94 -10.00 -5.52
CA LEU A 158 -3.33 -9.58 -4.29
C LEU A 158 -2.84 -10.82 -3.55
N TRP A 159 -1.54 -10.88 -3.25
CA TRP A 159 -0.89 -12.01 -2.61
C TRP A 159 -0.16 -11.62 -1.31
N GLN A 160 -0.05 -12.58 -0.40
CA GLN A 160 0.75 -12.51 0.82
C GLN A 160 1.19 -13.91 1.24
N GLU A 161 2.42 -14.05 1.72
CA GLU A 161 2.87 -15.33 2.30
C GLU A 161 2.43 -15.47 3.77
N ALA A 162 2.09 -16.69 4.14
CA ALA A 162 1.90 -17.12 5.52
C ALA A 162 2.82 -18.30 5.79
N PHE A 163 3.49 -18.29 6.93
CA PHE A 163 4.39 -19.37 7.36
C PHE A 163 3.90 -20.06 8.64
N LEU A 164 2.91 -19.47 9.31
CA LEU A 164 2.23 -20.03 10.47
C LEU A 164 0.73 -20.25 10.17
N ASP A 165 0.10 -21.18 10.87
CA ASP A 165 -1.32 -21.50 10.67
C ASP A 165 -2.22 -20.35 11.09
N GLU A 166 -1.86 -19.62 12.14
CA GLU A 166 -2.60 -18.45 12.61
C GLU A 166 -2.56 -17.31 11.59
N GLU A 167 -1.42 -17.12 10.91
CA GLU A 167 -1.28 -16.14 9.82
C GLU A 167 -2.19 -16.53 8.63
N ALA A 168 -2.17 -17.81 8.23
CA ALA A 168 -3.02 -18.30 7.14
C ALA A 168 -4.51 -18.18 7.49
N ALA A 169 -4.91 -18.50 8.73
CA ALA A 169 -6.27 -18.34 9.21
C ALA A 169 -6.71 -16.87 9.21
N PHE A 170 -5.83 -15.96 9.66
CA PHE A 170 -6.07 -14.52 9.62
C PHE A 170 -6.29 -14.02 8.18
N LEU A 171 -5.39 -14.35 7.25
CA LEU A 171 -5.53 -13.97 5.83
C LEU A 171 -6.79 -14.58 5.20
N GLY A 172 -7.12 -15.82 5.58
CA GLY A 172 -8.37 -16.49 5.21
C GLY A 172 -9.61 -15.72 5.64
N SER A 173 -9.63 -15.18 6.86
CA SER A 173 -10.72 -14.34 7.37
C SER A 173 -10.88 -13.02 6.59
N GLY A 174 -9.77 -12.50 6.03
CA GLY A 174 -9.77 -11.36 5.10
C GLY A 174 -10.30 -11.70 3.70
N GLY A 175 -10.58 -12.98 3.43
CA GLY A 175 -11.08 -13.51 2.16
C GLY A 175 -9.99 -13.99 1.20
N MET A 176 -8.74 -14.07 1.64
CA MET A 176 -7.69 -14.71 0.85
C MET A 176 -7.85 -16.24 0.86
N ARG A 177 -7.36 -16.89 -0.18
CA ARG A 177 -7.37 -18.35 -0.35
C ARG A 177 -5.96 -18.86 -0.52
N VAL A 178 -5.71 -20.12 -0.18
CA VAL A 178 -4.44 -20.76 -0.51
C VAL A 178 -4.30 -20.83 -2.03
N CYS A 179 -3.35 -20.09 -2.59
CA CYS A 179 -2.97 -20.19 -3.99
C CYS A 179 -1.96 -21.33 -4.18
N PHE A 180 -0.98 -21.43 -3.29
CA PHE A 180 0.01 -22.49 -3.26
C PHE A 180 0.29 -22.92 -1.84
N ASP A 181 0.41 -24.22 -1.64
CA ASP A 181 0.85 -24.85 -0.40
C ASP A 181 2.25 -25.46 -0.65
N PHE A 182 3.26 -24.94 0.03
CA PHE A 182 4.65 -25.37 -0.11
C PHE A 182 5.02 -26.49 0.88
N GLY A 183 4.07 -26.90 1.72
CA GLY A 183 4.27 -27.89 2.77
C GLY A 183 5.08 -27.37 3.97
N GLU A 184 5.44 -28.31 4.83
CA GLU A 184 6.22 -28.06 6.03
C GLU A 184 7.73 -28.13 5.74
N PHE A 185 8.49 -27.21 6.32
CA PHE A 185 9.94 -27.21 6.25
C PHE A 185 10.56 -26.50 7.47
N GLU A 186 11.82 -26.80 7.76
CA GLU A 186 12.58 -26.12 8.81
C GLU A 186 13.44 -25.01 8.18
N ARG A 187 13.40 -23.81 8.77
CA ARG A 187 14.29 -22.70 8.40
C ARG A 187 14.71 -21.91 9.63
N ALA A 188 16.01 -21.65 9.76
CA ALA A 188 16.59 -20.95 10.90
C ALA A 188 16.18 -21.55 12.27
N GLY A 189 16.02 -22.88 12.34
CA GLY A 189 15.61 -23.60 13.56
C GLY A 189 14.13 -23.51 13.91
N VAL A 190 13.29 -23.07 12.98
CA VAL A 190 11.82 -22.97 13.16
C VAL A 190 11.13 -23.85 12.12
N ASN A 191 10.17 -24.67 12.57
CA ASN A 191 9.28 -25.41 11.68
C ASN A 191 8.20 -24.47 11.17
N LEU A 192 8.07 -24.38 9.85
CA LEU A 192 7.16 -23.49 9.16
C LEU A 192 6.26 -24.30 8.22
N HIS A 193 5.05 -23.82 7.96
CA HIS A 193 4.19 -24.31 6.89
C HIS A 193 3.98 -23.19 5.88
N GLY A 194 4.79 -23.18 4.81
CA GLY A 194 4.77 -22.12 3.82
C GLY A 194 3.53 -22.18 2.92
N ARG A 195 2.79 -21.09 2.84
CA ARG A 195 1.64 -20.93 1.94
C ARG A 195 1.66 -19.56 1.28
N LEU A 196 1.37 -19.52 -0.02
CA LEU A 196 1.01 -18.26 -0.69
C LEU A 196 -0.50 -18.10 -0.62
N MET A 197 -0.96 -17.09 0.11
CA MET A 197 -2.36 -16.71 0.22
C MET A 197 -2.67 -15.60 -0.79
N GLY A 198 -3.89 -15.57 -1.32
CA GLY A 198 -4.38 -14.39 -2.00
C GLY A 198 -5.73 -14.50 -2.68
N LEU A 199 -6.02 -13.51 -3.49
CA LEU A 199 -7.28 -13.37 -4.22
C LEU A 199 -7.00 -12.75 -5.59
N THR A 200 -7.64 -13.28 -6.63
CA THR A 200 -7.59 -12.71 -7.99
C THR A 200 -8.84 -11.87 -8.28
N ARG A 201 -8.76 -10.95 -9.24
CA ARG A 201 -9.91 -10.16 -9.73
C ARG A 201 -11.06 -11.07 -10.16
N ALA A 202 -10.75 -12.11 -10.93
CA ALA A 202 -11.76 -13.06 -11.40
C ALA A 202 -12.52 -13.72 -10.24
N GLN A 203 -11.80 -14.14 -9.19
CA GLN A 203 -12.42 -14.70 -7.98
C GLN A 203 -13.24 -13.65 -7.23
N ALA A 204 -12.67 -12.47 -6.98
CA ALA A 204 -13.31 -11.38 -6.23
C ALA A 204 -14.60 -10.87 -6.89
N LEU A 205 -14.67 -10.90 -8.22
CA LEU A 205 -15.84 -10.48 -9.00
C LEU A 205 -16.88 -11.59 -9.21
N SER A 206 -16.51 -12.86 -9.01
CA SER A 206 -17.42 -14.00 -9.15
C SER A 206 -18.42 -14.15 -7.98
N GLU A 207 -18.13 -13.52 -6.85
CA GLU A 207 -18.93 -13.59 -5.63
C GLU A 207 -19.39 -12.18 -5.20
N PRO A 208 -20.49 -12.06 -4.42
CA PRO A 208 -20.83 -10.80 -3.77
C PRO A 208 -19.67 -10.30 -2.89
N PRO A 209 -19.44 -8.97 -2.80
CA PRO A 209 -18.43 -8.44 -1.89
C PRO A 209 -18.78 -8.79 -0.45
N GLY A 210 -17.89 -9.53 0.21
CA GLY A 210 -18.12 -10.03 1.58
C GLY A 210 -16.88 -10.01 2.47
N SER A 211 -15.71 -9.68 1.93
CA SER A 211 -14.45 -9.66 2.67
C SER A 211 -13.69 -8.35 2.46
N THR A 212 -12.84 -7.98 3.41
CA THR A 212 -12.01 -6.76 3.34
C THR A 212 -11.20 -6.69 2.04
N VAL A 213 -10.55 -7.79 1.66
CA VAL A 213 -9.71 -7.85 0.45
C VAL A 213 -10.54 -7.76 -0.84
N SER A 214 -11.78 -8.27 -0.85
CA SER A 214 -12.64 -8.25 -2.04
C SER A 214 -12.99 -6.84 -2.51
N PHE A 215 -13.01 -5.84 -1.62
CA PHE A 215 -13.29 -4.45 -1.97
C PHE A 215 -12.16 -3.80 -2.78
N ALA A 216 -10.91 -4.25 -2.62
CA ALA A 216 -9.77 -3.72 -3.37
C ALA A 216 -9.84 -4.01 -4.88
N PHE A 217 -10.70 -4.94 -5.31
CA PHE A 217 -10.90 -5.31 -6.73
C PHE A 217 -12.10 -4.59 -7.38
N ARG A 218 -12.81 -3.74 -6.64
CA ARG A 218 -14.05 -3.09 -7.08
C ARG A 218 -13.83 -1.59 -7.27
N THR A 219 -12.74 -1.28 -7.95
CA THR A 219 -12.34 0.09 -8.22
C THR A 219 -12.96 0.56 -9.54
N PRO A 220 -13.74 1.66 -9.55
CA PRO A 220 -14.17 2.26 -10.81
C PRO A 220 -12.98 2.95 -11.50
N PRO A 221 -13.05 3.18 -12.82
CA PRO A 221 -12.02 3.94 -13.52
C PRO A 221 -12.02 5.40 -13.05
N PRO A 222 -10.85 6.07 -12.98
CA PRO A 222 -10.77 7.49 -12.60
C PRO A 222 -11.39 8.37 -13.69
N GLU A 223 -12.18 9.36 -13.28
CA GLU A 223 -12.90 10.28 -14.16
C GLU A 223 -12.15 11.60 -14.37
N ILE A 224 -11.38 12.06 -13.39
CA ILE A 224 -10.73 13.39 -13.40
C ILE A 224 -9.32 13.34 -13.99
N GLY A 225 -8.55 12.31 -13.66
CA GLY A 225 -7.19 12.13 -14.18
C GLY A 225 -6.24 13.24 -13.71
N PHE A 226 -5.98 13.33 -12.41
CA PHE A 226 -5.02 14.28 -11.83
C PHE A 226 -3.58 14.02 -12.27
N THR A 227 -2.73 15.06 -12.32
CA THR A 227 -1.28 14.88 -12.61
C THR A 227 -0.60 14.31 -11.37
N PRO A 228 0.59 13.70 -11.48
CA PRO A 228 1.33 13.27 -10.28
C PRO A 228 1.53 14.41 -9.26
N GLY A 229 1.82 15.63 -9.72
CA GLY A 229 1.94 16.79 -8.83
C GLY A 229 0.61 17.20 -8.17
N GLN A 230 -0.51 17.05 -8.87
CA GLN A 230 -1.84 17.32 -8.31
C GLN A 230 -2.26 16.23 -7.31
N GLN A 231 -2.01 14.96 -7.63
CA GLN A 231 -2.28 13.82 -6.75
C GLN A 231 -1.58 13.99 -5.42
N ARG A 232 -0.26 14.29 -5.41
CA ARG A 232 0.50 14.57 -4.18
C ARG A 232 -0.12 15.71 -3.36
N VAL A 233 -0.50 16.82 -3.99
CA VAL A 233 -1.16 17.93 -3.28
C VAL A 233 -2.49 17.50 -2.66
N LEU A 234 -3.29 16.70 -3.38
CA LEU A 234 -4.58 16.22 -2.92
C LEU A 234 -4.44 15.18 -1.80
N GLU A 235 -3.48 14.26 -1.90
CA GLU A 235 -3.17 13.27 -0.85
C GLU A 235 -2.76 13.97 0.46
N ILE A 236 -1.87 14.96 0.40
CA ILE A 236 -1.47 15.74 1.57
C ILE A 236 -2.67 16.53 2.11
N ALA A 237 -3.46 17.17 1.24
CA ALA A 237 -4.65 17.93 1.64
C ALA A 237 -5.74 17.05 2.29
N LEU A 238 -5.87 15.78 1.91
CA LEU A 238 -6.81 14.83 2.51
C LEU A 238 -6.48 14.54 3.98
N ARG A 239 -5.21 14.66 4.38
CA ARG A 239 -4.76 14.56 5.78
C ARG A 239 -5.12 15.77 6.63
N GLY A 240 -5.70 16.82 6.02
CA GLY A 240 -6.13 18.04 6.70
C GLY A 240 -5.09 19.18 6.70
N GLU A 241 -3.97 19.00 6.02
CA GLU A 241 -2.87 19.96 5.94
C GLU A 241 -3.28 21.26 5.21
N SER A 242 -2.80 22.40 5.70
CA SER A 242 -3.00 23.72 5.09
C SER A 242 -2.09 23.92 3.87
N ASP A 243 -2.36 24.95 3.06
CA ASP A 243 -1.50 25.28 1.90
C ASP A 243 -0.05 25.62 2.28
N ILE A 244 0.19 26.06 3.52
CA ILE A 244 1.53 26.37 4.02
C ILE A 244 2.27 25.08 4.35
N GLU A 245 1.59 24.14 5.02
CA GLU A 245 2.15 22.82 5.35
C GLU A 245 2.41 22.02 4.08
N ILE A 246 1.45 21.98 3.14
CA ILE A 246 1.62 21.33 1.82
C ILE A 246 2.82 21.93 1.07
N ALA A 247 2.96 23.27 1.05
CA ALA A 247 4.08 23.93 0.39
C ALA A 247 5.43 23.54 1.03
N SER A 248 5.47 23.49 2.37
CA SER A 248 6.66 23.09 3.13
C SER A 248 7.04 21.64 2.85
N GLU A 249 6.08 20.72 2.88
CA GLU A 249 6.31 19.29 2.67
C GLU A 249 6.81 19.01 1.24
N LEU A 250 6.19 19.63 0.24
CA LEU A 250 6.59 19.48 -1.15
C LEU A 250 7.80 20.33 -1.54
N SER A 251 8.37 21.12 -0.61
CA SER A 251 9.47 22.05 -0.85
C SER A 251 9.22 23.01 -2.04
N VAL A 252 8.00 23.54 -2.13
CA VAL A 252 7.56 24.51 -3.16
C VAL A 252 7.04 25.81 -2.54
N SER A 253 6.84 26.85 -3.34
CA SER A 253 6.28 28.10 -2.84
C SER A 253 4.77 27.99 -2.59
N ARG A 254 4.26 28.78 -1.63
CA ARG A 254 2.80 28.88 -1.37
C ARG A 254 2.02 29.32 -2.62
N ASP A 255 2.61 30.17 -3.45
CA ASP A 255 1.96 30.60 -4.69
C ASP A 255 1.91 29.50 -5.74
N ALA A 256 2.90 28.59 -5.79
CA ALA A 256 2.82 27.38 -6.59
C ALA A 256 1.65 26.48 -6.15
N ILE A 257 1.40 26.34 -4.84
CA ILE A 257 0.24 25.59 -4.33
C ILE A 257 -1.08 26.25 -4.74
N LYS A 258 -1.19 27.58 -4.67
CA LYS A 258 -2.40 28.30 -5.16
C LYS A 258 -2.63 28.08 -6.65
N GLN A 259 -1.58 28.10 -7.46
CA GLN A 259 -1.67 27.81 -8.90
C GLN A 259 -2.09 26.35 -9.14
N MET A 260 -1.55 25.40 -8.36
CA MET A 260 -1.93 24.00 -8.44
C MET A 260 -3.42 23.80 -8.14
N TRP A 261 -3.96 24.44 -7.10
CA TRP A 261 -5.39 24.39 -6.78
C TRP A 261 -6.26 24.92 -7.92
N ARG A 262 -5.86 26.02 -8.58
CA ARG A 262 -6.59 26.53 -9.75
C ARG A 262 -6.60 25.50 -10.89
N ALA A 263 -5.45 24.91 -11.19
CA ALA A 263 -5.32 23.87 -12.21
C ALA A 263 -6.10 22.59 -11.87
N ILE A 264 -6.20 22.25 -10.58
CA ILE A 264 -7.04 21.14 -10.08
C ILE A 264 -8.51 21.44 -10.36
N TYR A 265 -9.02 22.60 -9.96
CA TYR A 265 -10.43 22.96 -10.17
C TYR A 265 -10.78 23.03 -11.66
N GLU A 266 -9.93 23.67 -12.47
CA GLU A 266 -10.12 23.71 -13.92
C GLU A 266 -10.18 22.31 -14.55
N ARG A 267 -9.44 21.35 -13.98
CA ARG A 267 -9.49 19.97 -14.46
C ARG A 267 -10.79 19.27 -14.09
N VAL A 268 -11.23 19.42 -12.84
CA VAL A 268 -12.52 18.87 -12.39
C VAL A 268 -13.66 19.35 -13.29
N GLU A 269 -13.70 20.65 -13.60
CA GLU A 269 -14.74 21.24 -14.48
C GLU A 269 -14.71 20.73 -15.93
N LYS A 270 -13.57 20.21 -16.38
CA LYS A 270 -13.38 19.66 -17.74
C LYS A 270 -13.51 18.13 -17.79
N SER A 271 -13.71 17.48 -16.64
CA SER A 271 -13.71 16.03 -16.50
C SER A 271 -15.11 15.40 -16.51
N GLY A 272 -15.18 14.07 -16.37
CA GLY A 272 -16.44 13.33 -16.16
C GLY A 272 -17.20 13.76 -14.90
N ALA A 273 -16.48 14.20 -13.86
CA ALA A 273 -17.03 14.70 -12.60
C ALA A 273 -17.56 16.15 -12.68
N LYS A 274 -17.98 16.61 -13.86
CA LYS A 274 -18.51 17.96 -14.07
C LYS A 274 -19.77 18.18 -13.22
N GLY A 275 -19.82 19.30 -12.52
CA GLY A 275 -20.90 19.63 -11.58
C GLY A 275 -20.59 19.27 -10.13
N LEU A 276 -19.45 18.62 -9.85
CA LEU A 276 -18.94 18.45 -8.48
C LEU A 276 -18.69 19.79 -7.79
N LEU A 277 -18.24 20.80 -8.54
CA LEU A 277 -17.94 22.14 -8.05
C LEU A 277 -18.98 23.11 -8.61
N ALA A 278 -19.83 23.68 -7.75
CA ALA A 278 -20.78 24.68 -8.22
C ALA A 278 -20.07 26.01 -8.57
N GLU A 279 -20.65 26.77 -9.50
CA GLU A 279 -20.09 28.05 -9.96
C GLU A 279 -20.04 29.09 -8.84
N ASP A 280 -20.98 29.06 -7.90
CA ASP A 280 -21.09 29.98 -6.77
C ASP A 280 -20.21 29.59 -5.57
N TYR A 281 -19.51 28.44 -5.63
CA TYR A 281 -18.67 28.01 -4.53
C TYR A 281 -17.43 28.88 -4.38
N THR A 282 -17.22 29.39 -3.17
CA THR A 282 -15.94 29.96 -2.77
C THR A 282 -14.83 28.91 -2.86
N ASN A 283 -13.57 29.33 -3.00
CA ASN A 283 -12.43 28.39 -3.06
C ASN A 283 -12.38 27.42 -1.87
N HIS A 284 -12.78 27.87 -0.68
CA HIS A 284 -12.86 27.01 0.50
C HIS A 284 -13.94 25.93 0.35
N ARG A 285 -15.13 26.29 -0.17
CA ARG A 285 -16.21 25.31 -0.44
C ARG A 285 -15.83 24.35 -1.56
N ARG A 286 -15.18 24.83 -2.62
CA ARG A 286 -14.65 23.97 -3.71
C ARG A 286 -13.65 22.96 -3.18
N ARG A 287 -12.68 23.39 -2.36
CA ARG A 287 -11.72 22.49 -1.72
C ARG A 287 -12.43 21.42 -0.89
N ARG A 288 -13.36 21.84 -0.02
CA ARG A 288 -14.08 20.90 0.86
C ARG A 288 -14.86 19.86 0.05
N ALA A 289 -15.62 20.30 -0.96
CA ALA A 289 -16.41 19.41 -1.82
C ALA A 289 -15.52 18.40 -2.57
N LEU A 290 -14.41 18.87 -3.14
CA LEU A 290 -13.46 17.99 -3.82
C LEU A 290 -12.83 16.97 -2.87
N LEU A 291 -12.38 17.39 -1.69
CA LEU A 291 -11.78 16.47 -0.71
C LEU A 291 -12.81 15.47 -0.16
N GLU A 292 -14.08 15.86 -0.03
CA GLU A 292 -15.16 14.96 0.37
C GLU A 292 -15.46 13.91 -0.70
N TYR A 293 -15.43 14.30 -1.98
CA TYR A 293 -15.48 13.37 -3.11
C TYR A 293 -14.30 12.40 -3.09
N LEU A 294 -13.06 12.91 -3.03
CA LEU A 294 -11.86 12.08 -3.12
C LEU A 294 -11.73 11.03 -1.99
N ARG A 295 -12.33 11.26 -0.82
CA ARG A 295 -12.39 10.24 0.25
C ARG A 295 -13.12 8.96 -0.16
N ASN A 296 -14.04 9.07 -1.11
CA ASN A 296 -14.82 7.93 -1.63
C ASN A 296 -14.35 7.49 -3.02
N HIS A 297 -13.34 8.17 -3.59
CA HIS A 297 -12.83 7.96 -4.94
C HIS A 297 -11.30 7.87 -4.95
N PRO A 298 -10.71 6.87 -4.25
CA PRO A 298 -9.26 6.72 -4.16
C PRO A 298 -8.57 6.48 -5.51
N GLU A 299 -9.30 5.98 -6.51
CA GLU A 299 -8.84 5.77 -7.89
C GLU A 299 -8.28 7.04 -8.55
N GLU A 300 -8.85 8.20 -8.21
CA GLU A 300 -8.43 9.49 -8.78
C GLU A 300 -7.01 9.89 -8.35
N LEU A 301 -6.54 9.32 -7.25
CA LEU A 301 -5.25 9.61 -6.65
C LEU A 301 -4.17 8.60 -7.04
N ARG A 302 -4.53 7.50 -7.72
CA ARG A 302 -3.54 6.48 -8.09
C ARG A 302 -2.76 6.88 -9.35
N PRO A 303 -1.50 6.41 -9.51
CA PRO A 303 -0.71 6.70 -10.70
C PRO A 303 -1.44 6.28 -11.99
N LEU A 304 -1.47 7.17 -12.99
CA LEU A 304 -2.08 6.93 -14.30
C LEU A 304 -1.11 7.30 -15.42
N LYS A 305 -1.04 6.44 -16.44
CA LYS A 305 -0.36 6.76 -17.70
C LYS A 305 -1.19 7.77 -18.48
N ARG A 306 -0.48 8.71 -19.08
CA ARG A 306 -1.04 9.76 -19.94
C ARG A 306 -0.50 9.60 -21.34
#